data_AF-A0A268TKJ0-F1
#
_entry.id   AF-A0A268TKJ0-F1
#
_cell.length_a   1.000
_cell.length_b   1.000
_cell.length_c   1.000
_cell.angle_alpha   90.00
_cell.angle_beta   90.00
_cell.angle_gamma   90.00
#
_symmetry.space_group_name_H-M   'P 1'
#
loop_
_entity.id
_entity.type
_entity.pdbx_description
1 polymer ?
#
loop_
_entity_poly.entity_id
_entity_poly.type
_entity_poly.pdbx_seq_one_letter_code
_entity_poly.pdbx_strand_id
1 'polypeptide(L)'
;MKESGIMDPQLLKRLQEKTLDVAKEFKRVCEKYQLRYFMSCGTLLGAVRHKGFIPWDDDMDFYMPRQDYEKLLELDRQDYLNQTHQVFNSKFILKHWNKTQNYIWNFAKLEDTTTTCIESTIAKNNVKYKSGLGIDIFILDGGGNDPEEAKKHFHKLLKYGNLRYQKYWEAKVSDRNKFPIKQIKQAILTTRSKLLFNPVLKYFQHKIELLSQKYKFDDSQIVASGFVLGVYQNAIHYLKDFQPTLQLDFEDTQFPAPNNYNAYLTRLYNDYMIPPPSSKEPGICHITSISTCHFQNTRLITMMTTKPLMTLIKRIAQ
;
A
#
# COMPACT_ATOMS: atom_id res chain seq x y z
N MET A 1 18.58 -27.24 2.59
CA MET A 1 18.94 -26.17 3.54
C MET A 1 18.09 -24.95 3.18
N LYS A 2 17.27 -24.45 4.10
CA LYS A 2 16.50 -23.20 3.91
C LYS A 2 17.46 -22.05 4.20
N GLU A 3 18.11 -21.53 3.18
CA GLU A 3 18.86 -20.28 3.31
C GLU A 3 17.86 -19.16 3.67
N SER A 4 18.15 -18.50 4.78
CA SER A 4 17.35 -17.45 5.40
C SER A 4 17.08 -16.31 4.41
N GLY A 5 15.80 -15.95 4.24
CA GLY A 5 15.33 -14.86 3.37
C GLY A 5 15.64 -13.45 3.89
N ILE A 6 16.87 -13.22 4.35
CA ILE A 6 17.36 -11.91 4.78
C ILE A 6 17.88 -11.19 3.54
N MET A 7 17.33 -10.00 3.26
CA MET A 7 17.80 -9.17 2.17
C MET A 7 19.23 -8.70 2.43
N ASP A 8 20.06 -8.62 1.39
CA ASP A 8 21.38 -7.98 1.48
C ASP A 8 21.25 -6.59 2.12
N PRO A 9 21.91 -6.33 3.27
CA PRO A 9 21.79 -5.05 3.97
C PRO A 9 22.16 -3.84 3.11
N GLN A 10 23.12 -3.99 2.19
CA GLN A 10 23.51 -2.90 1.30
C GLN A 10 22.42 -2.61 0.26
N LEU A 11 21.75 -3.65 -0.23
CA LEU A 11 20.58 -3.51 -1.09
C LEU A 11 19.41 -2.87 -0.34
N LEU A 12 19.09 -3.34 0.87
CA LEU A 12 17.99 -2.80 1.68
C LEU A 12 18.17 -1.31 1.94
N LYS A 13 19.39 -0.90 2.33
CA LYS A 13 19.70 0.52 2.52
C LYS A 13 19.44 1.36 1.25
N ARG A 14 19.82 0.84 0.07
CA ARG A 14 19.54 1.52 -1.22
C ARG A 14 18.05 1.60 -1.55
N LEU A 15 17.26 0.59 -1.15
CA LEU A 15 15.80 0.63 -1.27
C LEU A 15 15.24 1.74 -0.38
N GLN A 16 15.61 1.73 0.91
CA GLN A 16 15.19 2.74 1.87
C GLN A 16 15.52 4.17 1.41
N GLU A 17 16.76 4.40 0.91
CA GLU A 17 17.17 5.69 0.35
C GLU A 17 16.27 6.13 -0.83
N LYS A 18 15.97 5.23 -1.77
CA LYS A 18 15.09 5.55 -2.91
C LYS A 18 13.63 5.67 -2.52
N THR A 19 13.14 4.90 -1.55
CA THR A 19 11.77 5.01 -1.02
C THR A 19 11.60 6.36 -0.33
N LEU A 20 12.61 6.81 0.43
CA LEU A 20 12.65 8.12 1.04
C LEU A 20 12.64 9.26 0.01
N ASP A 21 13.34 9.12 -1.12
CA ASP A 21 13.26 10.08 -2.23
C ASP A 21 11.82 10.24 -2.78
N VAL A 22 11.10 9.12 -2.91
CA VAL A 22 9.68 9.15 -3.32
C VAL A 22 8.82 9.83 -2.26
N ALA A 23 9.04 9.52 -0.97
CA ALA A 23 8.32 10.13 0.14
C ALA A 23 8.56 11.65 0.25
N LYS A 24 9.79 12.11 -0.02
CA LYS A 24 10.13 13.54 -0.06
C LYS A 24 9.42 14.26 -1.20
N GLU A 25 9.30 13.64 -2.38
CA GLU A 25 8.51 14.20 -3.46
C GLU A 25 7.02 14.29 -3.09
N PHE A 26 6.47 13.24 -2.49
CA PHE A 26 5.10 13.25 -2.00
C PHE A 26 4.86 14.36 -0.99
N LYS A 27 5.77 14.53 -0.02
CA LYS A 27 5.77 15.65 0.93
C LYS A 27 5.79 17.00 0.22
N ARG A 28 6.70 17.22 -0.74
CA ARG A 28 6.79 18.48 -1.51
C ARG A 28 5.45 18.83 -2.17
N VAL A 29 4.79 17.84 -2.79
CA VAL A 29 3.48 18.03 -3.43
C VAL A 29 2.40 18.33 -2.39
N CYS A 30 2.36 17.57 -1.31
CA CYS A 30 1.38 17.79 -0.25
C CYS A 30 1.52 19.19 0.37
N GLU A 31 2.73 19.65 0.65
CA GLU A 31 2.99 20.98 1.20
C GLU A 31 2.62 22.09 0.21
N LYS A 32 3.02 21.95 -1.06
CA LYS A 32 2.69 22.92 -2.12
C LYS A 32 1.18 23.13 -2.27
N TYR A 33 0.40 22.07 -2.19
CA TYR A 33 -1.06 22.10 -2.39
C TYR A 33 -1.88 22.04 -1.10
N GLN A 34 -1.22 22.18 0.06
CA GLN A 34 -1.81 22.16 1.39
C GLN A 34 -2.70 20.92 1.60
N LEU A 35 -2.18 19.75 1.22
CA LEU A 35 -2.82 18.45 1.41
C LEU A 35 -2.40 17.85 2.74
N ARG A 36 -3.37 17.35 3.50
CA ARG A 36 -3.13 16.66 4.76
C ARG A 36 -2.70 15.22 4.51
N TYR A 37 -1.72 14.77 5.26
CA TYR A 37 -1.26 13.39 5.25
C TYR A 37 -0.58 13.07 6.58
N PHE A 38 -0.42 11.78 6.90
CA PHE A 38 0.18 11.31 8.15
C PHE A 38 0.96 10.03 7.90
N MET A 39 2.16 9.90 8.49
CA MET A 39 2.82 8.60 8.58
C MET A 39 1.88 7.60 9.25
N SER A 40 1.89 6.37 8.75
CA SER A 40 1.01 5.29 9.23
C SER A 40 1.81 4.01 9.44
N CYS A 41 1.16 3.01 10.04
CA CYS A 41 1.66 1.63 10.17
C CYS A 41 3.16 1.53 10.53
N GLY A 42 3.95 0.79 9.71
CA GLY A 42 5.37 0.53 9.93
C GLY A 42 6.22 1.80 9.90
N THR A 43 5.87 2.75 9.02
CA THR A 43 6.58 4.03 8.91
C THR A 43 6.47 4.88 10.17
N LEU A 44 5.28 5.00 10.76
CA LEU A 44 5.12 5.72 12.03
C LEU A 44 5.84 5.01 13.18
N LEU A 45 5.79 3.68 13.21
CA LEU A 45 6.54 2.89 14.19
C LEU A 45 8.05 3.11 14.05
N GLY A 46 8.56 3.15 12.82
CA GLY A 46 9.94 3.48 12.49
C GLY A 46 10.34 4.87 12.99
N ALA A 47 9.54 5.90 12.69
CA ALA A 47 9.78 7.27 13.15
C ALA A 47 9.92 7.35 14.68
N VAL A 48 9.01 6.69 15.41
CA VAL A 48 8.99 6.74 16.88
C VAL A 48 10.15 5.95 17.48
N ARG A 49 10.40 4.73 17.00
CA ARG A 49 11.34 3.77 17.62
C ARG A 49 12.77 3.92 17.13
N HIS A 50 12.97 4.27 15.86
CA HIS A 50 14.28 4.28 15.19
C HIS A 50 14.66 5.65 14.61
N LYS A 51 13.76 6.64 14.65
CA LYS A 51 13.95 7.94 13.97
C LYS A 51 14.12 7.80 12.46
N GLY A 52 13.55 6.76 11.86
CA GLY A 52 13.78 6.38 10.47
C GLY A 52 13.17 5.03 10.15
N PHE A 53 13.70 4.32 9.15
CA PHE A 53 13.22 2.99 8.81
C PHE A 53 13.42 1.98 9.95
N ILE A 54 12.52 1.02 10.03
CA ILE A 54 12.79 -0.19 10.80
C ILE A 54 13.86 -1.00 10.04
N PRO A 55 14.87 -1.59 10.69
CA PRO A 55 16.05 -2.17 10.00
C PRO A 55 15.79 -3.27 8.97
N TRP A 56 14.59 -3.85 8.94
CA TRP A 56 14.17 -4.91 8.02
C TRP A 56 13.01 -4.51 7.11
N ASP A 57 12.61 -3.24 7.13
CA ASP A 57 11.44 -2.71 6.42
C ASP A 57 11.87 -1.96 5.14
N ASP A 58 11.12 -2.11 4.05
CA ASP A 58 11.49 -1.64 2.71
C ASP A 58 10.51 -0.65 2.06
N ASP A 59 9.39 -0.33 2.73
CA ASP A 59 8.35 0.54 2.23
C ASP A 59 8.05 1.75 3.15
N MET A 60 7.19 2.64 2.66
CA MET A 60 6.63 3.72 3.46
C MET A 60 5.14 3.87 3.21
N ASP A 61 4.39 4.02 4.29
CA ASP A 61 2.93 4.04 4.34
C ASP A 61 2.43 5.39 4.87
N PHE A 62 1.56 6.04 4.11
CA PHE A 62 0.91 7.29 4.51
C PHE A 62 -0.61 7.17 4.51
N TYR A 63 -1.25 7.71 5.54
CA TYR A 63 -2.65 8.06 5.48
C TYR A 63 -2.86 9.42 4.83
N MET A 64 -3.92 9.53 4.04
CA MET A 64 -4.41 10.78 3.50
C MET A 64 -5.93 10.85 3.67
N PRO A 65 -6.49 11.92 4.26
CA PRO A 65 -7.94 12.08 4.36
C PRO A 65 -8.61 12.02 2.98
N ARG A 66 -9.82 11.46 2.90
CA ARG A 66 -10.55 11.28 1.62
C ARG A 66 -10.54 12.52 0.74
N GLN A 67 -10.84 13.68 1.29
CA GLN A 67 -10.94 14.93 0.51
C GLN A 67 -9.58 15.34 -0.10
N ASP A 68 -8.51 15.23 0.68
CA ASP A 68 -7.13 15.48 0.25
C ASP A 68 -6.67 14.46 -0.80
N TYR A 69 -7.07 13.19 -0.64
CA TYR A 69 -6.79 12.12 -1.59
C TYR A 69 -7.46 12.38 -2.94
N GLU A 70 -8.77 12.69 -2.96
CA GLU A 70 -9.46 13.02 -4.21
C GLU A 70 -8.87 14.29 -4.86
N LYS A 71 -8.47 15.29 -4.06
CA LYS A 71 -7.78 16.49 -4.56
C LYS A 71 -6.43 16.15 -5.19
N LEU A 72 -5.64 15.25 -4.60
CA LEU A 72 -4.38 14.78 -5.17
C LEU A 72 -4.60 14.09 -6.53
N LEU A 73 -5.58 13.20 -6.61
CA LEU A 73 -5.91 12.51 -7.86
C LEU A 73 -6.35 13.50 -8.95
N GLU A 74 -7.14 14.50 -8.59
CA GLU A 74 -7.60 15.51 -9.54
C GLU A 74 -6.45 16.42 -10.01
N LEU A 75 -5.54 16.81 -9.10
CA LEU A 75 -4.35 17.58 -9.47
C LEU A 75 -3.49 16.82 -10.48
N ASP A 76 -3.18 15.55 -10.21
CA ASP A 76 -2.41 14.69 -11.13
C ASP A 76 -3.14 14.46 -12.47
N ARG A 77 -4.47 14.30 -12.45
CA ARG A 77 -5.28 14.17 -13.66
C ARG A 77 -5.21 15.44 -14.52
N GLN A 78 -5.34 16.61 -13.92
CA GLN A 78 -5.28 17.89 -14.64
C GLN A 78 -3.88 18.17 -15.18
N ASP A 79 -2.84 17.89 -14.40
CA ASP A 79 -1.45 18.00 -14.84
C ASP A 79 -1.15 17.13 -16.06
N TYR A 80 -1.68 15.90 -16.07
CA TYR A 80 -1.60 15.00 -17.22
C TYR A 80 -2.36 15.51 -18.45
N LEU A 81 -3.61 15.97 -18.28
CA LEU A 81 -4.42 16.47 -19.40
C LEU A 81 -3.83 17.75 -20.02
N ASN A 82 -3.24 18.60 -19.20
CA ASN A 82 -2.60 19.85 -19.63
C ASN A 82 -1.15 19.66 -20.07
N GLN A 83 -0.58 18.46 -19.91
CA GLN A 83 0.82 18.13 -20.24
C GLN A 83 1.84 19.05 -19.56
N THR A 84 1.53 19.52 -18.34
CA THR A 84 2.33 20.53 -17.64
C THR A 84 3.50 19.94 -16.86
N HIS A 85 3.38 18.69 -16.39
CA HIS A 85 4.39 18.01 -15.56
C HIS A 85 4.82 18.81 -14.32
N GLN A 86 3.88 19.53 -13.70
CA GLN A 86 4.11 20.45 -12.57
C GLN A 86 3.71 19.87 -11.21
N VAL A 87 2.93 18.79 -11.18
CA VAL A 87 2.53 18.17 -9.91
C VAL A 87 3.66 17.29 -9.40
N PHE A 88 3.99 16.22 -10.14
CA PHE A 88 5.11 15.34 -9.83
C PHE A 88 6.25 15.51 -10.83
N ASN A 89 7.50 15.41 -10.35
CA ASN A 89 8.66 15.29 -11.23
C ASN A 89 8.48 14.10 -12.19
N SER A 90 8.96 14.23 -13.43
CA SER A 90 8.79 13.23 -14.50
C SER A 90 9.33 11.84 -14.17
N LYS A 91 10.24 11.72 -13.19
CA LYS A 91 10.71 10.41 -12.71
C LYS A 91 9.69 9.68 -11.85
N PHE A 92 8.66 10.34 -11.34
CA PHE A 92 7.63 9.75 -10.48
C PHE A 92 6.28 9.62 -11.18
N ILE A 93 5.51 8.61 -10.80
CA ILE A 93 4.16 8.38 -11.32
C ILE A 93 3.20 8.03 -10.19
N LEU A 94 2.08 8.75 -10.11
CA LEU A 94 0.96 8.36 -9.27
C LEU A 94 0.12 7.29 -9.99
N LYS A 95 -0.02 6.13 -9.36
CA LYS A 95 -0.82 4.99 -9.86
C LYS A 95 -1.99 4.72 -8.94
N HIS A 96 -3.14 4.49 -9.55
CA HIS A 96 -4.39 4.14 -8.87
C HIS A 96 -5.34 3.46 -9.87
N TRP A 97 -6.45 2.89 -9.37
CA TRP A 97 -7.34 2.05 -10.18
C TRP A 97 -8.00 2.75 -11.37
N ASN A 98 -8.05 4.09 -11.42
CA ASN A 98 -8.70 4.84 -12.50
C ASN A 98 -7.71 5.18 -13.63
N LYS A 99 -6.41 5.14 -13.34
CA LYS A 99 -5.34 5.56 -14.26
C LYS A 99 -4.48 4.41 -14.73
N THR A 100 -4.44 3.29 -13.99
CA THR A 100 -3.46 2.23 -14.22
C THR A 100 -4.12 0.90 -14.59
N GLN A 101 -3.73 0.34 -15.74
CA GLN A 101 -4.18 -0.97 -16.17
C GLN A 101 -3.67 -2.06 -15.23
N ASN A 102 -4.52 -3.06 -14.93
CA ASN A 102 -4.24 -4.16 -14.00
C ASN A 102 -3.83 -3.71 -12.59
N TYR A 103 -4.19 -2.49 -12.20
CA TYR A 103 -3.92 -1.98 -10.86
C TYR A 103 -4.77 -2.72 -9.82
N ILE A 104 -4.08 -3.44 -8.93
CA ILE A 104 -4.75 -4.34 -8.00
C ILE A 104 -5.20 -3.61 -6.74
N TRP A 105 -4.47 -2.59 -6.30
CA TRP A 105 -4.69 -1.94 -5.01
C TRP A 105 -5.96 -1.08 -4.96
N ASN A 106 -6.47 -0.85 -3.74
CA ASN A 106 -7.64 -0.02 -3.43
C ASN A 106 -7.28 1.36 -2.87
N PHE A 107 -6.02 1.72 -3.01
CA PHE A 107 -5.39 2.97 -2.57
C PHE A 107 -4.44 3.41 -3.68
N ALA A 108 -3.75 4.55 -3.56
CA ALA A 108 -2.80 5.00 -4.58
C ALA A 108 -1.36 4.64 -4.18
N LYS A 109 -0.50 4.49 -5.18
CA LYS A 109 0.95 4.40 -4.98
C LYS A 109 1.65 5.49 -5.77
N LEU A 110 2.62 6.17 -5.17
CA LEU A 110 3.55 7.02 -5.90
C LEU A 110 4.84 6.21 -6.12
N GLU A 111 5.29 6.09 -7.37
CA GLU A 111 6.39 5.19 -7.72
C GLU A 111 7.48 5.89 -8.55
N ASP A 112 8.75 5.53 -8.32
CA ASP A 112 9.92 5.91 -9.13
C ASP A 112 9.99 5.05 -10.40
N THR A 113 9.77 5.68 -11.55
CA THR A 113 9.76 5.05 -12.88
C THR A 113 11.14 4.64 -13.39
N THR A 114 12.22 5.10 -12.75
CA THR A 114 13.60 4.69 -13.06
C THR A 114 13.95 3.32 -12.45
N THR A 115 13.06 2.80 -11.61
CA THR A 115 13.18 1.49 -10.96
C THR A 115 12.12 0.53 -11.49
N THR A 116 12.38 -0.77 -11.35
CA THR A 116 11.38 -1.82 -11.53
C THR A 116 11.41 -2.71 -10.31
N CYS A 117 10.29 -2.79 -9.62
CA CYS A 117 10.07 -3.64 -8.46
C CYS A 117 8.98 -4.65 -8.81
N ILE A 118 9.02 -5.87 -8.27
CA ILE A 118 7.89 -6.80 -8.31
C ILE A 118 7.53 -7.18 -6.89
N GLU A 119 6.36 -6.71 -6.43
CA GLU A 119 5.86 -7.06 -5.11
C GLU A 119 5.51 -8.55 -5.02
N SER A 120 5.69 -9.14 -3.84
CA SER A 120 5.46 -10.58 -3.65
C SER A 120 4.03 -11.00 -3.99
N THR A 121 3.05 -10.15 -3.71
CA THR A 121 1.63 -10.38 -4.07
C THR A 121 1.41 -10.40 -5.58
N ILE A 122 2.09 -9.51 -6.32
CA ILE A 122 2.02 -9.44 -7.78
C ILE A 122 2.68 -10.67 -8.39
N ALA A 123 3.87 -11.04 -7.91
CA ALA A 123 4.61 -12.22 -8.34
C ALA A 123 3.83 -13.52 -8.10
N LYS A 124 3.32 -13.71 -6.87
CA LYS A 124 2.59 -14.93 -6.47
C LYS A 124 1.32 -15.16 -7.29
N ASN A 125 0.69 -14.09 -7.76
CA ASN A 125 -0.55 -14.17 -8.51
C ASN A 125 -0.39 -13.90 -10.02
N ASN A 126 0.85 -13.83 -10.51
CA ASN A 126 1.18 -13.65 -11.92
C ASN A 126 0.45 -12.45 -12.56
N VAL A 127 0.32 -11.36 -11.80
CA VAL A 127 -0.38 -10.16 -12.28
C VAL A 127 0.54 -9.41 -13.23
N LYS A 128 0.04 -9.09 -14.44
CA LYS A 128 0.75 -8.26 -15.42
C LYS A 128 0.71 -6.79 -15.01
N TYR A 129 1.53 -6.44 -14.03
CA TYR A 129 1.66 -5.11 -13.47
C TYR A 129 3.12 -4.70 -13.42
N LYS A 130 3.46 -3.56 -14.01
CA LYS A 130 4.80 -2.98 -13.92
C LYS A 130 4.84 -2.03 -12.73
N SER A 131 5.45 -2.44 -11.62
CA SER A 131 5.71 -1.61 -10.43
C SER A 131 7.11 -0.99 -10.50
N GLY A 132 7.23 0.23 -9.98
CA GLY A 132 8.48 0.80 -9.48
C GLY A 132 8.55 0.68 -7.95
N LEU A 133 9.67 1.08 -7.38
CA LEU A 133 9.78 1.35 -5.95
C LEU A 133 8.88 2.55 -5.61
N GLY A 134 8.16 2.51 -4.50
CA GLY A 134 7.20 3.55 -4.18
C GLY A 134 6.74 3.56 -2.74
N ILE A 135 5.81 4.45 -2.48
CA ILE A 135 5.11 4.58 -1.19
C ILE A 135 3.63 4.25 -1.37
N ASP A 136 3.01 3.79 -0.29
CA ASP A 136 1.59 3.47 -0.24
C ASP A 136 0.81 4.65 0.37
N ILE A 137 -0.22 5.12 -0.32
CA ILE A 137 -1.06 6.27 0.10
C ILE A 137 -2.46 5.74 0.41
N PHE A 138 -2.64 5.29 1.65
CA PHE A 138 -3.92 4.78 2.15
C PHE A 138 -4.93 5.90 2.38
N ILE A 139 -6.18 5.63 2.03
CA ILE A 139 -7.25 6.60 2.26
C ILE A 139 -7.77 6.47 3.69
N LEU A 140 -7.87 7.60 4.39
CA LEU A 140 -8.45 7.74 5.71
C LEU A 140 -9.87 8.32 5.58
N ASP A 141 -10.87 7.44 5.68
CA ASP A 141 -12.28 7.75 5.50
C ASP A 141 -12.97 8.08 6.83
N GLY A 142 -14.03 8.90 6.78
CA GLY A 142 -14.89 9.17 7.93
C GLY A 142 -15.82 7.99 8.23
N GLY A 143 -16.09 7.75 9.51
CA GLY A 143 -17.00 6.70 9.99
C GLY A 143 -18.23 7.22 10.73
N GLY A 144 -18.35 8.54 10.89
CA GLY A 144 -19.33 9.18 11.78
C GLY A 144 -18.89 9.15 13.23
N ASN A 145 -19.87 9.18 14.15
CA ASN A 145 -19.63 9.38 15.59
C ASN A 145 -20.06 8.19 16.45
N ASP A 146 -20.80 7.22 15.89
CA ASP A 146 -21.21 6.01 16.59
C ASP A 146 -20.22 4.86 16.29
N PRO A 147 -19.58 4.25 17.30
CA PRO A 147 -18.59 3.20 17.09
C PRO A 147 -19.09 1.94 16.38
N GLU A 148 -20.31 1.49 16.66
CA GLU A 148 -20.85 0.27 16.06
C GLU A 148 -21.26 0.49 14.61
N GLU A 149 -21.85 1.65 14.29
CA GLU A 149 -22.13 2.05 12.92
C GLU A 149 -20.86 2.30 12.11
N ALA A 150 -19.84 2.93 12.70
CA ALA A 150 -18.52 3.09 12.07
C ALA A 150 -17.88 1.73 11.77
N LYS A 151 -17.94 0.79 12.73
CA LYS A 151 -17.44 -0.58 12.54
C LYS A 151 -18.16 -1.27 11.38
N LYS A 152 -19.51 -1.28 11.37
CA LYS A 152 -20.30 -1.86 10.25
C LYS A 152 -19.96 -1.19 8.92
N HIS A 153 -19.79 0.12 8.92
CA HIS A 153 -19.44 0.91 7.75
C HIS A 153 -18.09 0.50 7.15
N PHE A 154 -17.03 0.49 7.94
CA PHE A 154 -15.69 0.13 7.47
C PHE A 154 -15.57 -1.36 7.11
N HIS A 155 -16.28 -2.25 7.81
CA HIS A 155 -16.35 -3.66 7.41
C HIS A 155 -17.04 -3.84 6.05
N LYS A 156 -18.03 -3.01 5.73
CA LYS A 156 -18.68 -3.01 4.42
C LYS A 156 -17.74 -2.48 3.33
N LEU A 157 -16.98 -1.42 3.60
CA LEU A 157 -15.92 -0.93 2.69
C LEU A 157 -14.87 -2.00 2.43
N LEU A 158 -14.31 -2.61 3.49
CA LEU A 158 -13.36 -3.72 3.41
C LEU A 158 -13.93 -4.89 2.59
N LYS A 159 -15.20 -5.26 2.82
CA LYS A 159 -15.87 -6.34 2.07
C LYS A 159 -15.90 -6.05 0.57
N TYR A 160 -16.32 -4.87 0.14
CA TYR A 160 -16.34 -4.53 -1.29
C TYR A 160 -14.93 -4.42 -1.87
N GLY A 161 -13.99 -3.88 -1.11
CA GLY A 161 -12.58 -3.86 -1.47
C GLY A 161 -12.04 -5.27 -1.73
N ASN A 162 -12.30 -6.21 -0.82
CA ASN A 162 -11.90 -7.60 -0.95
C ASN A 162 -12.57 -8.31 -2.13
N LEU A 163 -13.86 -8.04 -2.40
CA LEU A 163 -14.55 -8.59 -3.56
C LEU A 163 -13.94 -8.12 -4.89
N ARG A 164 -13.46 -6.87 -4.95
CA ARG A 164 -12.70 -6.37 -6.10
C ARG A 164 -11.33 -7.07 -6.22
N TYR A 165 -10.61 -7.22 -5.10
CA TYR A 165 -9.30 -7.89 -5.05
C TYR A 165 -9.33 -9.36 -5.48
N GLN A 166 -10.44 -10.07 -5.27
CA GLN A 166 -10.56 -11.51 -5.59
C GLN A 166 -10.24 -11.87 -7.05
N LYS A 167 -10.30 -10.91 -7.99
CA LYS A 167 -9.89 -11.15 -9.38
C LYS A 167 -8.42 -11.53 -9.50
N TYR A 168 -7.59 -10.90 -8.69
CA TYR A 168 -6.13 -10.96 -8.80
C TYR A 168 -5.52 -12.00 -7.87
N TRP A 169 -6.33 -12.86 -7.24
CA TRP A 169 -5.84 -13.89 -6.32
C TRP A 169 -6.09 -15.29 -6.87
N GLU A 170 -5.05 -16.12 -6.91
CA GLU A 170 -5.21 -17.56 -7.06
C GLU A 170 -5.76 -18.13 -5.75
N ALA A 171 -7.08 -18.11 -5.59
CA ALA A 171 -7.71 -18.63 -4.38
C ALA A 171 -7.48 -20.15 -4.29
N LYS A 172 -6.55 -20.55 -3.42
CA LYS A 172 -6.21 -21.96 -3.16
C LYS A 172 -7.05 -22.51 -2.02
N VAL A 173 -7.74 -23.61 -2.26
CA VAL A 173 -8.51 -24.29 -1.22
C VAL A 173 -7.55 -24.92 -0.21
N SER A 174 -7.84 -24.74 1.09
CA SER A 174 -7.09 -25.37 2.18
C SER A 174 -6.92 -26.87 1.95
N ASP A 175 -5.70 -27.36 2.21
CA ASP A 175 -5.33 -28.78 2.14
C ASP A 175 -6.11 -29.66 3.14
N ARG A 176 -6.80 -29.06 4.11
CA ARG A 176 -7.70 -29.76 5.03
C ARG A 176 -8.94 -30.35 4.34
N ASN A 177 -9.32 -29.83 3.16
CA ASN A 177 -10.43 -30.39 2.39
C ASN A 177 -9.95 -31.64 1.63
N LYS A 178 -10.61 -32.78 1.85
CA LYS A 178 -10.35 -34.01 1.08
C LYS A 178 -11.02 -33.95 -0.31
N PHE A 179 -10.56 -34.81 -1.22
CA PHE A 179 -11.22 -35.04 -2.50
C PHE A 179 -12.63 -35.64 -2.27
N PRO A 180 -13.67 -35.29 -3.06
CA PRO A 180 -13.70 -34.37 -4.20
C PRO A 180 -14.01 -32.91 -3.82
N ILE A 181 -14.37 -32.64 -2.56
CA ILE A 181 -14.80 -31.33 -2.06
C ILE A 181 -13.74 -30.25 -2.35
N LYS A 182 -12.45 -30.60 -2.23
CA LYS A 182 -11.35 -29.70 -2.58
C LYS A 182 -11.41 -29.24 -4.04
N GLN A 183 -11.68 -30.14 -4.99
CA GLN A 183 -11.72 -29.82 -6.42
C GLN A 183 -12.92 -28.96 -6.77
N ILE A 184 -14.10 -29.29 -6.23
CA ILE A 184 -15.32 -28.50 -6.44
C ILE A 184 -15.13 -27.07 -5.91
N LYS A 185 -14.62 -26.93 -4.69
CA LYS A 185 -14.32 -25.60 -4.11
C LYS A 185 -13.29 -24.84 -4.95
N GLN A 186 -12.25 -25.53 -5.44
CA GLN A 186 -11.21 -24.90 -6.25
C GLN A 186 -11.76 -24.43 -7.60
N ALA A 187 -12.63 -25.23 -8.22
CA ALA A 187 -13.33 -24.86 -9.45
C ALA A 187 -14.23 -23.64 -9.23
N ILE A 188 -15.03 -23.60 -8.16
CA ILE A 188 -15.88 -22.45 -7.81
C ILE A 188 -15.04 -21.18 -7.65
N LEU A 189 -13.94 -21.25 -6.89
CA LEU A 189 -13.06 -20.10 -6.65
C LEU A 189 -12.42 -19.59 -7.95
N THR A 190 -11.95 -20.51 -8.81
CA THR A 190 -11.34 -20.18 -10.11
C THR A 190 -12.36 -19.60 -11.08
N THR A 191 -13.58 -20.13 -11.11
CA THR A 191 -14.67 -19.60 -11.95
C THR A 191 -15.09 -18.22 -11.46
N ARG A 192 -15.21 -18.01 -10.14
CA ARG A 192 -15.55 -16.70 -9.57
C ARG A 192 -14.53 -15.63 -9.93
N SER A 193 -13.23 -15.89 -9.84
CA SER A 193 -12.21 -14.90 -10.22
C SER A 193 -12.24 -14.58 -11.71
N LYS A 194 -12.49 -15.58 -12.58
CA LYS A 194 -12.67 -15.38 -14.03
C LYS A 194 -13.93 -14.56 -14.38
N LEU A 195 -14.99 -14.67 -13.58
CA LEU A 195 -16.21 -13.88 -13.72
C LEU A 195 -16.09 -12.43 -13.21
N LEU A 196 -14.96 -12.02 -12.63
CA LEU A 196 -14.67 -10.62 -12.27
C LEU A 196 -14.10 -9.85 -13.47
N PHE A 197 -14.87 -9.79 -14.56
CA PHE A 197 -14.55 -8.96 -15.72
C PHE A 197 -14.77 -7.46 -15.40
N ASN A 198 -14.28 -6.57 -16.26
CA ASN A 198 -14.16 -5.13 -15.95
C ASN A 198 -15.46 -4.46 -15.44
N PRO A 199 -16.65 -4.69 -16.01
CA PRO A 199 -17.93 -4.25 -15.45
C PRO A 199 -18.17 -4.61 -13.98
N VAL A 200 -17.81 -5.83 -13.55
CA VAL A 200 -18.00 -6.26 -12.15
C VAL A 200 -17.01 -5.55 -11.22
N LEU A 201 -15.77 -5.35 -11.69
CA LEU A 201 -14.80 -4.52 -10.95
C LEU A 201 -15.29 -3.08 -10.80
N LYS A 202 -15.80 -2.48 -11.88
CA LYS A 202 -16.37 -1.13 -11.88
C LYS A 202 -17.58 -1.02 -10.95
N TYR A 203 -18.42 -2.06 -10.88
CA TYR A 203 -19.53 -2.11 -9.93
C TYR A 203 -19.03 -2.04 -8.48
N PHE A 204 -18.04 -2.85 -8.10
CA PHE A 204 -17.49 -2.81 -6.74
C PHE A 204 -16.77 -1.50 -6.44
N GLN A 205 -16.03 -0.97 -7.40
CA GLN A 205 -15.41 0.34 -7.29
C GLN A 205 -16.47 1.42 -7.02
N HIS A 206 -17.53 1.47 -7.81
CA HIS A 206 -18.63 2.42 -7.61
C HIS A 206 -19.31 2.26 -6.24
N LYS A 207 -19.47 1.02 -5.75
CA LYS A 207 -19.97 0.77 -4.38
C LYS A 207 -19.02 1.30 -3.31
N ILE A 208 -17.71 1.17 -3.50
CA ILE A 208 -16.68 1.71 -2.59
C ILE A 208 -16.75 3.24 -2.60
N GLU A 209 -16.80 3.87 -3.78
CA GLU A 209 -16.89 5.32 -3.94
C GLU A 209 -18.14 5.88 -3.24
N LEU A 210 -19.32 5.32 -3.50
CA LEU A 210 -20.57 5.74 -2.85
C LEU A 210 -20.53 5.60 -1.32
N LEU A 211 -19.95 4.51 -0.81
CA LEU A 211 -19.83 4.30 0.62
C LEU A 211 -18.85 5.29 1.24
N SER A 212 -17.70 5.50 0.62
CA SER A 212 -16.64 6.39 1.14
C SER A 212 -17.10 7.84 1.26
N GLN A 213 -18.12 8.24 0.49
CA GLN A 213 -18.74 9.57 0.56
C GLN A 213 -19.80 9.72 1.66
N LYS A 214 -20.21 8.62 2.33
CA LYS A 214 -21.29 8.65 3.33
C LYS A 214 -20.97 9.56 4.51
N TYR A 215 -19.72 9.57 4.97
CA TYR A 215 -19.28 10.37 6.09
C TYR A 215 -18.05 11.18 5.68
N LYS A 216 -18.11 12.50 5.87
CA LYS A 216 -16.94 13.35 5.65
C LYS A 216 -15.93 13.11 6.77
N PHE A 217 -14.65 13.11 6.40
CA PHE A 217 -13.54 12.97 7.33
C PHE A 217 -13.61 14.00 8.47
N ASP A 218 -13.75 15.28 8.12
CA ASP A 218 -13.75 16.40 9.06
C ASP A 218 -14.98 16.45 10.00
N ASP A 219 -16.09 15.82 9.60
CA ASP A 219 -17.32 15.77 10.39
C ASP A 219 -17.39 14.50 11.28
N SER A 220 -16.40 13.62 11.18
CA SER A 220 -16.39 12.32 11.87
C SER A 220 -15.45 12.32 13.07
N GLN A 221 -15.92 11.79 14.20
CA GLN A 221 -15.04 11.49 15.33
C GLN A 221 -14.23 10.21 15.13
N ILE A 222 -14.75 9.28 14.31
CA ILE A 222 -14.16 7.98 14.05
C ILE A 222 -13.68 7.93 12.61
N VAL A 223 -12.44 7.51 12.39
CA VAL A 223 -11.81 7.44 11.07
C VAL A 223 -11.05 6.14 10.91
N ALA A 224 -11.00 5.60 9.70
CA ALA A 224 -10.24 4.39 9.40
C ALA A 224 -9.90 4.30 7.92
N SER A 225 -8.90 3.47 7.60
CA SER A 225 -8.71 3.00 6.24
C SER A 225 -9.29 1.61 6.08
N GLY A 226 -10.19 1.44 5.10
CA GLY A 226 -10.79 0.15 4.81
C GLY A 226 -9.76 -0.93 4.46
N PHE A 227 -8.64 -0.57 3.82
CA PHE A 227 -7.56 -1.52 3.51
C PHE A 227 -6.77 -1.90 4.77
N VAL A 228 -6.31 -0.90 5.54
CA VAL A 228 -5.51 -1.16 6.74
C VAL A 228 -6.29 -1.93 7.80
N LEU A 229 -7.61 -1.71 7.91
CA LEU A 229 -8.49 -2.52 8.76
C LEU A 229 -8.48 -4.01 8.40
N GLY A 230 -8.25 -4.35 7.13
CA GLY A 230 -8.10 -5.74 6.68
C GLY A 230 -6.80 -6.40 7.15
N VAL A 231 -5.77 -5.61 7.47
CA VAL A 231 -4.47 -6.07 7.96
C VAL A 231 -4.43 -6.03 9.50
N TYR A 232 -4.90 -4.93 10.08
CA TYR A 232 -4.93 -4.67 11.52
C TYR A 232 -6.39 -4.51 11.97
N GLN A 233 -6.94 -5.53 12.65
CA GLN A 233 -8.36 -5.57 13.04
C GLN A 233 -8.77 -4.40 13.97
N ASN A 234 -7.81 -3.78 14.65
CA ASN A 234 -8.01 -2.65 15.55
C ASN A 234 -7.66 -1.28 14.91
N ALA A 235 -7.48 -1.21 13.59
CA ALA A 235 -7.19 0.04 12.86
C ALA A 235 -8.43 0.90 12.60
N ILE A 236 -9.29 1.03 13.62
CA ILE A 236 -10.29 2.08 13.72
C ILE A 236 -9.77 3.10 14.73
N HIS A 237 -9.75 4.37 14.34
CA HIS A 237 -9.10 5.44 15.09
C HIS A 237 -10.08 6.54 15.47
N TYR A 238 -9.64 7.41 16.38
CA TYR A 238 -10.34 8.66 16.69
C TYR A 238 -9.64 9.82 16.00
N LEU A 239 -10.40 10.71 15.35
CA LEU A 239 -9.86 11.86 14.64
C LEU A 239 -9.03 12.78 15.57
N LYS A 240 -9.45 12.93 16.82
CA LYS A 240 -8.71 13.69 17.85
C LYS A 240 -7.28 13.21 18.06
N ASP A 241 -6.98 11.94 17.78
CA ASP A 241 -5.63 11.40 17.92
C ASP A 241 -4.70 11.90 16.80
N PHE A 242 -5.25 12.46 15.72
CA PHE A 242 -4.49 13.03 14.60
C PHE A 242 -4.26 14.55 14.71
N GLN A 243 -4.96 15.22 15.63
CA GLN A 243 -5.02 16.68 15.71
C GLN A 243 -4.57 17.21 17.08
N PRO A 244 -3.84 18.34 17.14
CA PRO A 244 -3.15 18.98 16.01
C PRO A 244 -2.04 18.07 15.46
N THR A 245 -1.68 18.21 14.19
CA THR A 245 -0.67 17.36 13.57
C THR A 245 0.70 17.53 14.26
N LEU A 246 1.36 16.42 14.58
CA LEU A 246 2.71 16.40 15.14
C LEU A 246 3.72 16.16 14.02
N GLN A 247 4.87 16.86 14.03
CA GLN A 247 5.99 16.53 13.13
C GLN A 247 6.96 15.60 13.87
N LEU A 248 7.35 14.50 13.23
CA LEU A 248 8.35 13.58 13.74
C LEU A 248 9.51 13.44 12.76
N ASP A 249 10.72 13.30 13.31
CA ASP A 249 11.91 13.01 12.54
C ASP A 249 11.81 11.62 11.88
N PHE A 250 12.25 11.57 10.63
CA PHE A 250 12.41 10.34 9.87
C PHE A 250 13.61 10.51 8.95
N GLU A 251 14.68 9.78 9.24
CA GLU A 251 15.97 9.89 8.54
C GLU A 251 16.48 11.35 8.57
N ASP A 252 16.58 11.99 7.40
CA ASP A 252 17.10 13.35 7.21
C ASP A 252 15.99 14.40 7.00
N THR A 253 14.74 14.06 7.33
CA THR A 253 13.58 14.96 7.15
C THR A 253 12.54 14.77 8.26
N GLN A 254 11.42 15.48 8.14
CA GLN A 254 10.27 15.36 9.04
C GLN A 254 8.99 15.12 8.26
N PHE A 255 8.14 14.26 8.82
CA PHE A 255 6.81 14.00 8.29
C PHE A 255 5.73 14.19 9.37
N PRO A 256 4.52 14.59 8.95
CA PRO A 256 3.38 14.67 9.84
C PRO A 256 3.01 13.28 10.38
N ALA A 257 2.61 13.24 11.63
CA ALA A 257 2.21 12.05 12.38
C ALA A 257 0.96 12.34 13.21
N PRO A 258 0.20 11.31 13.62
CA PRO A 258 -0.84 11.47 14.61
C PRO A 258 -0.28 12.05 15.91
N ASN A 259 -0.93 13.08 16.47
CA ASN A 259 -0.55 13.69 17.75
C ASN A 259 -0.42 12.66 18.87
N ASN A 260 -1.43 11.80 18.97
CA ASN A 260 -1.49 10.71 19.95
C ASN A 260 -1.00 9.41 19.30
N TYR A 261 0.21 9.44 18.74
CA TYR A 261 0.83 8.27 18.12
C TYR A 261 0.95 7.09 19.08
N ASN A 262 1.06 7.33 20.39
CA ASN A 262 1.07 6.28 21.42
C ASN A 262 -0.22 5.46 21.36
N ALA A 263 -1.40 6.09 21.47
CA ALA A 263 -2.67 5.38 21.38
C ALA A 263 -2.87 4.72 20.00
N TYR A 264 -2.40 5.35 18.93
CA TYR A 264 -2.42 4.78 17.59
C TYR A 264 -1.59 3.48 17.52
N LEU A 265 -0.31 3.52 17.89
CA LEU A 265 0.61 2.39 17.77
C LEU A 265 0.25 1.27 18.74
N THR A 266 -0.22 1.59 19.96
CA THR A 266 -0.71 0.58 20.90
C THR A 266 -1.91 -0.18 20.36
N ARG A 267 -2.85 0.47 19.65
CA ARG A 267 -3.98 -0.23 19.01
C ARG A 267 -3.53 -1.23 17.94
N LEU A 268 -2.50 -0.90 17.17
CA LEU A 268 -2.02 -1.73 16.05
C LEU A 268 -1.08 -2.85 16.49
N TYR A 269 -0.16 -2.55 17.41
CA TYR A 269 1.00 -3.38 17.72
C TYR A 269 1.10 -3.78 19.20
N ASN A 270 0.18 -3.33 20.06
CA ASN A 270 0.25 -3.47 21.52
C ASN A 270 1.53 -2.83 22.10
N ASP A 271 2.43 -3.62 22.67
CA ASP A 271 3.71 -3.13 23.21
C ASP A 271 4.74 -2.92 22.09
N TYR A 272 4.55 -1.84 21.34
CA TYR A 272 5.24 -1.58 20.09
C TYR A 272 6.71 -1.16 20.27
N MET A 273 7.09 -0.74 21.48
CA MET A 273 8.47 -0.36 21.82
C MET A 273 9.36 -1.59 22.00
N ILE A 274 8.78 -2.75 22.31
CA ILE A 274 9.50 -4.02 22.34
C ILE A 274 9.60 -4.55 20.90
N PRO A 275 10.81 -4.67 20.32
CA PRO A 275 10.97 -5.27 19.01
C PRO A 275 10.60 -6.77 19.07
N PRO A 276 10.12 -7.35 17.95
CA PRO A 276 9.94 -8.79 17.89
C PRO A 276 11.28 -9.50 18.13
N PRO A 277 11.28 -10.72 18.71
CA PRO A 277 12.49 -11.54 18.76
C PRO A 277 13.09 -11.70 17.36
N SER A 278 14.42 -11.77 17.23
CA SER A 278 15.10 -11.86 15.92
C SER A 278 14.62 -13.03 15.04
N SER A 279 14.19 -14.14 15.65
CA SER A 279 13.58 -15.29 14.95
C SER A 279 12.17 -15.06 14.40
N LYS A 280 11.54 -13.93 14.79
CA LYS A 280 10.22 -13.46 14.40
C LYS A 280 10.27 -12.05 13.79
N GLU A 281 11.46 -11.52 13.50
CA GLU A 281 11.58 -10.36 12.64
C GLU A 281 10.81 -10.68 11.36
N PRO A 282 9.73 -9.96 11.08
CA PRO A 282 8.98 -10.19 9.87
C PRO A 282 9.96 -9.89 8.73
N GLY A 283 10.40 -10.93 8.03
CA GLY A 283 11.02 -10.78 6.71
C GLY A 283 9.94 -10.31 5.73
N ILE A 284 9.29 -9.20 6.04
CA ILE A 284 8.35 -8.50 5.18
C ILE A 284 9.22 -7.77 4.17
N CYS A 285 9.82 -8.57 3.29
CA CYS A 285 10.35 -8.10 2.05
C CYS A 285 9.14 -8.04 1.12
N HIS A 286 8.56 -6.84 0.97
CA HIS A 286 7.47 -6.64 0.04
C HIS A 286 7.97 -6.90 -1.40
N ILE A 287 9.28 -6.76 -1.64
CA ILE A 287 9.93 -6.76 -2.95
C ILE A 287 10.61 -8.11 -3.28
N THR A 288 10.06 -8.87 -4.23
CA THR A 288 10.67 -10.16 -4.63
C THR A 288 11.82 -10.02 -5.64
N SER A 289 11.86 -8.91 -6.38
CA SER A 289 12.94 -8.60 -7.31
C SER A 289 12.98 -7.11 -7.65
N ILE A 290 14.18 -6.52 -7.77
CA ILE A 290 14.38 -5.14 -8.22
C ILE A 290 15.39 -5.04 -9.36
N SER A 291 15.15 -4.15 -10.32
CA SER A 291 16.16 -3.71 -11.29
C SER A 291 16.13 -2.19 -11.45
N THR A 292 17.30 -1.58 -11.67
CA THR A 292 17.43 -0.16 -12.02
C THR A 292 17.63 -0.05 -13.52
N CYS A 293 16.84 0.78 -14.20
CA CYS A 293 17.12 1.14 -15.58
C CYS A 293 18.22 2.21 -15.61
N HIS A 294 19.47 1.82 -15.84
CA HIS A 294 20.42 2.73 -16.49
C HIS A 294 20.28 2.52 -17.99
N PHE A 295 19.83 3.56 -18.71
CA PHE A 295 20.00 3.63 -20.15
C PHE A 295 21.47 3.27 -20.43
N GLN A 296 21.67 2.15 -21.12
CA GLN A 296 22.93 1.51 -21.53
C GLN A 296 23.48 0.29 -20.74
N ASN A 297 22.97 -0.09 -19.56
CA ASN A 297 23.37 -1.39 -18.97
C ASN A 297 22.40 -1.86 -17.86
N THR A 298 21.50 -2.78 -18.19
CA THR A 298 20.60 -3.42 -17.23
C THR A 298 21.39 -4.37 -16.32
N ARG A 299 21.89 -3.89 -15.18
CA ARG A 299 22.32 -4.79 -14.09
C ARG A 299 21.08 -5.26 -13.34
N LEU A 300 20.58 -6.44 -13.69
CA LEU A 300 19.59 -7.18 -12.91
C LEU A 300 20.23 -7.62 -11.58
N ILE A 301 19.89 -6.95 -10.48
CA ILE A 301 20.14 -7.51 -9.14
C ILE A 301 19.02 -8.54 -8.90
N THR A 302 19.26 -9.73 -9.44
CA THR A 302 18.32 -10.84 -9.30
C THR A 302 18.50 -11.41 -7.89
N MET A 303 17.55 -11.19 -6.98
CA MET A 303 17.39 -12.13 -5.86
C MET A 303 17.27 -13.53 -6.48
N MET A 304 17.94 -14.54 -5.93
CA MET A 304 17.92 -15.89 -6.50
C MET A 304 16.46 -16.38 -6.62
N THR A 305 15.93 -16.35 -7.83
CA THR A 305 14.58 -16.79 -8.12
C THR A 305 14.63 -18.10 -8.88
N THR A 306 13.71 -19.00 -8.56
CA THR A 306 13.49 -20.22 -9.33
C THR A 306 13.22 -19.85 -10.80
N LYS A 307 13.65 -20.71 -11.75
CA LYS A 307 13.48 -20.55 -13.22
C LYS A 307 12.13 -19.95 -13.70
N PRO A 308 10.97 -20.22 -13.06
CA PRO A 308 9.69 -19.62 -13.44
C PRO A 308 9.65 -18.08 -13.34
N LEU A 309 10.31 -17.45 -12.36
CA LEU A 309 10.20 -15.99 -12.15
C LEU A 309 11.04 -15.18 -13.16
N MET A 310 12.22 -15.69 -13.56
CA MET A 310 13.01 -15.06 -14.62
C MET A 310 12.26 -15.01 -15.97
N THR A 311 11.41 -16.00 -16.24
CA THR A 311 10.57 -16.03 -17.45
C THR A 311 9.50 -14.93 -17.42
N LEU A 312 8.95 -14.62 -16.24
CA LEU A 312 7.97 -13.54 -16.08
C LEU A 312 8.64 -12.16 -16.25
N ILE A 313 9.80 -11.95 -15.62
CA ILE A 313 10.56 -10.68 -15.74
C ILE A 313 10.93 -10.39 -17.20
N LYS A 314 11.44 -11.40 -17.94
CA LYS A 314 11.77 -11.24 -19.37
C LYS A 314 10.55 -10.91 -20.24
N ARG A 315 9.36 -11.40 -19.90
CA ARG A 315 8.12 -11.11 -20.62
C ARG A 315 7.51 -9.75 -20.29
N ILE A 316 7.84 -9.16 -19.14
CA ILE A 316 7.40 -7.81 -18.74
C ILE A 316 8.36 -6.74 -19.27
N ALA A 317 9.63 -7.08 -19.50
CA ALA A 317 10.66 -6.18 -20.01
C ALA A 317 10.71 -6.05 -21.55
N GLN A 318 9.95 -6.86 -22.29
CA GLN A 318 9.77 -6.79 -23.74
C GLN A 318 8.47 -6.06 -24.09
#